data_AF-A0AAW1CN01-F1
#
_entry.id   AF-A0AAW1CN01-F1
#
_cell.length_a   1.000
_cell.length_b   1.000
_cell.length_c   1.000
_cell.angle_alpha   90.00
_cell.angle_beta   90.00
_cell.angle_gamma   90.00
#
_symmetry.space_group_name_H-M   'P 1'
#
loop_
_entity.id
_entity.type
_entity.pdbx_description
1 polymer ?
#
loop_
_entity_poly.entity_id
_entity_poly.type
_entity_poly.pdbx_seq_one_letter_code
_entity_poly.pdbx_strand_id
1 'polypeptide(L)'
;MKMINLTATIIIVLLMTGEINGGLEAAGVCHFGCAKLVTACFSAAGYVFGTVPLTEISSNPVLIACNTVFAACETASLAALANPVL
;
A
#
# COMPACT_ATOMS: atom_id res chain seq x y z
N MET A 1 -37.94 0.14 -30.88
CA MET A 1 -36.90 0.82 -30.09
C MET A 1 -37.35 0.83 -28.64
N LYS A 2 -36.66 0.07 -27.77
CA LYS A 2 -37.04 -0.10 -26.35
C LYS A 2 -36.80 1.24 -25.64
N MET A 3 -37.85 1.76 -25.00
CA MET A 3 -37.78 2.95 -24.15
C MET A 3 -36.73 2.71 -23.06
N ILE A 4 -35.56 3.34 -23.22
CA ILE A 4 -34.56 3.41 -22.16
C ILE A 4 -35.20 4.20 -21.01
N ASN A 5 -35.37 3.53 -19.87
CA ASN A 5 -35.95 4.10 -18.67
C ASN A 5 -35.00 5.18 -18.15
N LEU A 6 -35.40 6.45 -18.26
CA LEU A 6 -34.60 7.61 -17.88
C LEU A 6 -34.11 7.49 -16.42
N THR A 7 -34.96 6.95 -15.54
CA THR A 7 -34.63 6.70 -14.13
C THR A 7 -33.51 5.68 -13.97
N ALA A 8 -33.53 4.59 -14.75
CA ALA A 8 -32.44 3.61 -14.76
C ALA A 8 -31.14 4.22 -15.28
N THR A 9 -31.24 5.13 -16.25
CA THR A 9 -30.08 5.83 -16.83
C THR A 9 -29.43 6.77 -15.79
N ILE A 10 -30.24 7.52 -15.04
CA ILE A 10 -29.78 8.40 -13.97
C ILE A 10 -29.13 7.61 -12.82
N ILE A 11 -29.72 6.48 -12.43
CA ILE A 11 -29.15 5.60 -11.39
C ILE A 11 -27.79 5.05 -11.84
N ILE A 12 -27.67 4.60 -13.10
CA ILE A 12 -26.41 4.10 -13.66
C ILE A 12 -25.35 5.21 -13.72
N VAL A 13 -25.72 6.44 -14.09
CA VAL A 13 -24.80 7.59 -14.10
C VAL A 13 -24.33 7.94 -12.68
N LEU A 14 -25.20 7.92 -11.68
CA LEU A 14 -24.83 8.14 -10.26
C LEU A 14 -23.89 7.05 -9.70
N LEU A 15 -24.02 5.81 -10.17
CA LEU A 15 -23.14 4.69 -9.78
C LEU A 15 -21.74 4.81 -10.39
N MET A 16 -21.60 5.53 -11.50
CA MET A 16 -20.33 5.74 -12.21
C MET A 16 -19.54 6.97 -11.72
N THR A 17 -20.14 7.82 -10.87
CA THR A 17 -19.44 8.95 -10.22
C THR A 17 -18.75 8.54 -8.92
N GLY A 18 -18.40 7.26 -8.76
CA GLY A 18 -17.59 6.80 -7.63
C GLY A 18 -16.27 7.57 -7.60
N GLU A 19 -15.98 8.20 -6.47
CA GLU A 19 -14.76 8.97 -6.31
C GLU A 19 -13.55 8.06 -6.56
N ILE A 20 -12.76 8.38 -7.59
CA ILE A 20 -11.49 7.70 -7.81
C ILE A 20 -10.59 8.14 -6.67
N ASN A 21 -10.53 7.33 -5.61
CA ASN A 21 -9.64 7.59 -4.48
C ASN A 21 -8.21 7.21 -4.89
N GLY A 22 -7.61 8.02 -5.77
CA GLY A 22 -6.26 7.78 -6.33
C GLY A 22 -5.21 7.63 -5.24
N GLY A 23 -5.41 8.26 -4.09
CA GLY A 23 -4.56 8.10 -2.90
C GLY A 23 -4.60 6.70 -2.29
N LEU A 24 -5.73 6.00 -2.33
CA LEU A 24 -5.85 4.64 -1.79
C LEU A 24 -5.11 3.63 -2.67
N GLU A 25 -5.29 3.73 -3.99
CA GLU A 25 -4.54 2.92 -4.97
C GLU A 25 -3.03 3.19 -4.86
N ALA A 26 -2.64 4.46 -4.80
CA ALA A 26 -1.24 4.86 -4.67
C ALA A 26 -0.61 4.39 -3.34
N ALA A 27 -1.32 4.50 -2.22
CA ALA A 27 -0.86 3.99 -0.93
C ALA A 27 -0.70 2.47 -0.94
N GLY A 28 -1.62 1.73 -1.58
CA GLY A 28 -1.52 0.28 -1.72
C GLY A 28 -0.31 -0.16 -2.55
N VAL A 29 -0.06 0.51 -3.68
CA VAL A 29 1.13 0.25 -4.52
C VAL A 29 2.42 0.58 -3.77
N CYS A 30 2.45 1.70 -3.04
CA CYS A 30 3.61 2.10 -2.24
C CYS A 30 3.90 1.08 -1.14
N HIS A 31 2.88 0.67 -0.38
CA HIS A 31 2.98 -0.36 0.66
C HIS A 31 3.52 -1.68 0.10
N PHE A 32 3.00 -2.14 -1.04
CA PHE A 32 3.50 -3.35 -1.70
C PHE A 32 4.98 -3.23 -2.08
N GLY A 33 5.41 -2.07 -2.59
CA GLY A 33 6.81 -1.78 -2.87
C GLY A 33 7.69 -1.84 -1.62
N CYS A 34 7.27 -1.19 -0.53
CA CYS A 34 7.95 -1.21 0.77
C CYS A 34 8.06 -2.65 1.32
N ALA A 35 6.99 -3.44 1.21
CA ALA A 35 6.97 -4.84 1.62
C ALA A 35 7.95 -5.70 0.79
N LYS A 36 8.06 -5.48 -0.52
CA LYS A 36 9.06 -6.15 -1.35
C LYS A 36 10.48 -5.78 -0.95
N LEU A 37 10.73 -4.50 -0.68
CA LEU A 37 12.04 -4.01 -0.26
C LEU A 37 12.49 -4.65 1.06
N VAL A 38 11.64 -4.63 2.09
CA VAL A 38 11.99 -5.20 3.40
C VAL A 38 12.18 -6.71 3.29
N THR A 39 11.36 -7.40 2.50
CA THR A 39 11.52 -8.84 2.25
C THR A 39 12.84 -9.15 1.56
N ALA A 40 13.24 -8.36 0.56
CA ALA A 40 14.54 -8.51 -0.10
C ALA A 40 15.72 -8.22 0.83
N CYS A 41 15.61 -7.19 1.67
CA CYS A 41 16.63 -6.84 2.67
C CYS A 41 16.84 -7.96 3.70
N PHE A 42 15.74 -8.50 4.25
CA PHE A 42 15.80 -9.66 5.14
C PHE A 42 16.38 -10.89 4.44
N SER A 43 15.98 -11.15 3.19
CA SER A 43 16.50 -12.28 2.41
C SER A 43 18.00 -12.15 2.17
N ALA A 44 18.50 -10.94 1.88
CA ALA A 44 19.93 -10.68 1.73
C ALA A 44 20.71 -10.89 3.06
N ALA A 45 20.05 -10.67 4.20
CA ALA A 45 20.60 -10.98 5.52
C ALA A 45 20.48 -12.48 5.89
N GLY A 46 19.84 -13.31 5.06
CA GLY A 46 19.62 -14.74 5.31
C GLY A 46 18.39 -15.05 6.17
N TYR A 47 17.47 -14.10 6.33
CA TYR A 47 16.26 -14.24 7.13
C TYR A 47 14.99 -14.14 6.28
N VAL A 48 13.90 -14.73 6.78
CA VAL A 48 12.56 -14.56 6.19
C VAL A 48 11.83 -13.48 6.98
N PHE A 49 11.35 -12.45 6.27
CA PHE A 49 10.60 -11.36 6.90
C PHE A 49 9.33 -11.89 7.57
N GLY A 50 9.02 -11.39 8.78
CA GLY A 50 7.85 -11.80 9.56
C GLY A 50 8.03 -13.09 10.38
N THR A 51 9.12 -13.84 10.20
CA THR A 51 9.39 -15.07 10.98
C THR A 51 10.48 -14.89 12.05
N VAL A 52 11.18 -13.75 12.03
CA VAL A 52 12.29 -13.48 12.95
C VAL A 52 11.75 -12.97 14.29
N PRO A 53 12.11 -13.59 15.43
CA PRO A 53 11.70 -13.10 16.74
C PRO A 53 12.35 -11.75 17.06
N LEU A 54 11.67 -10.92 17.84
CA LEU A 54 12.10 -9.55 18.17
C LEU A 54 13.47 -9.48 18.87
N THR A 55 13.83 -10.51 19.65
CA THR A 55 15.13 -10.61 20.31
C THR A 55 16.28 -10.66 19.30
N GLU A 56 16.09 -11.38 18.19
CA GLU A 56 17.07 -11.52 17.12
C GLU A 56 17.12 -10.28 16.22
N ILE A 57 15.97 -9.62 16.01
CA ILE A 57 15.94 -8.34 15.29
C ILE A 57 16.72 -7.28 16.06
N SER A 58 16.58 -7.23 17.40
CA SER A 58 17.25 -6.23 18.24
C SER A 58 18.76 -6.46 18.39
N SER A 59 19.24 -7.69 18.20
CA SER A 59 20.67 -8.03 18.26
C SER A 59 21.38 -7.92 16.90
N ASN A 60 20.64 -7.94 15.79
CA ASN A 60 21.20 -7.91 14.44
C ASN A 60 21.05 -6.52 13.78
N PRO A 61 22.15 -5.76 13.61
CA PRO A 61 22.09 -4.39 13.08
C PRO A 61 21.55 -4.30 11.65
N VAL A 62 21.70 -5.35 10.84
CA VAL A 62 21.14 -5.39 9.48
C VAL A 62 19.62 -5.46 9.52
N LEU A 63 19.05 -6.28 10.41
CA LEU A 63 17.60 -6.41 10.55
C LEU A 63 16.96 -5.15 11.14
N ILE A 64 17.66 -4.46 12.06
CA ILE A 64 17.25 -3.14 12.54
C ILE A 64 17.18 -2.17 11.34
N ALA A 65 18.25 -2.08 10.54
CA ALA A 65 18.30 -1.19 9.39
C ALA A 65 17.19 -1.49 8.36
N CYS A 66 16.96 -2.78 8.03
CA CYS A 66 15.88 -3.17 7.13
C CYS A 66 14.51 -2.67 7.63
N ASN A 67 14.22 -2.81 8.92
CA ASN A 67 12.97 -2.32 9.52
C ASN A 67 12.89 -0.80 9.57
N THR A 68 14.00 -0.10 9.86
CA THR A 68 14.03 1.37 9.87
C THR A 68 13.71 1.94 8.49
N VAL A 69 14.30 1.37 7.43
CA VAL A 69 13.99 1.78 6.04
C VAL A 69 12.55 1.43 5.69
N PHE A 70 12.06 0.26 6.09
CA PHE A 70 10.65 -0.11 5.88
C PHE A 70 9.70 0.90 6.54
N ALA A 71 9.92 1.26 7.80
CA ALA A 71 9.11 2.26 8.50
C ALA A 71 9.13 3.63 7.81
N ALA A 72 10.29 4.08 7.32
CA ALA A 72 10.40 5.33 6.56
C ALA A 72 9.74 5.26 5.17
N CYS A 73 9.64 4.07 4.58
CA CYS A 73 8.91 3.86 3.33
C CYS A 73 7.39 3.91 3.57
N GLU A 74 6.93 3.30 4.66
CA GLU A 74 5.50 3.27 5.02
C GLU A 74 4.94 4.66 5.39
N THR A 75 5.76 5.54 5.98
CA THR A 75 5.34 6.94 6.19
C THR A 75 5.09 7.67 4.87
N ALA A 76 5.81 7.32 3.80
CA ALA A 76 5.55 7.85 2.45
C ALA A 76 4.26 7.26 1.85
N SER A 77 3.97 5.97 2.08
CA SER A 77 2.69 5.34 1.70
C SER A 77 1.49 6.07 2.33
N LEU A 78 1.60 6.46 3.61
CA LEU A 78 0.56 7.23 4.30
C LEU A 78 0.40 8.65 3.72
N ALA A 79 1.49 9.27 3.27
CA ALA A 79 1.40 10.57 2.58
C ALA A 79 0.68 10.45 1.23
N ALA A 80 0.84 9.34 0.51
CA ALA A 80 0.08 9.07 -0.71
C ALA A 80 -1.43 8.90 -0.42
N LEU A 81 -1.78 8.31 0.73
CA LEU A 81 -3.18 8.19 1.15
C LEU A 81 -3.79 9.54 1.54
N ALA A 82 -3.02 10.40 2.20
CA ALA A 82 -3.46 11.72 2.65
C ALA A 82 -3.68 12.72 1.50
N ASN A 83 -3.06 12.48 0.35
CA ASN A 83 -3.19 13.30 -0.85
C ASN A 83 -3.89 12.51 -1.97
N PRO A 84 -5.23 12.36 -1.91
CA PRO A 84 -5.99 11.55 -2.86
C PRO A 84 -6.10 12.14 -4.28
N VAL A 85 -5.48 13.31 -4.50
CA VAL A 85 -5.60 14.10 -5.71
C VAL A 85 -4.21 14.22 -6.35
N LEU A 86 -3.87 13.25 -7.18
CA LEU A 86 -3.05 13.50 -8.36
C LEU A 86 -3.97 13.46 -9.57
#